data_AF-A2DQP8-F1
#
_entry.id   AF-A2DQP8-F1
#
_cell.length_a   1.000
_cell.length_b   1.000
_cell.length_c   1.000
_cell.angle_alpha   90.00
_cell.angle_beta   90.00
_cell.angle_gamma   90.00
#
_symmetry.space_group_name_H-M   'P 1'
#
loop_
_entity.id
_entity.type
_entity.pdbx_description
1 polymer ?
#
loop_
_entity_poly.entity_id
_entity_poly.type
_entity_poly.pdbx_seq_one_letter_code
_entity_poly.pdbx_strand_id
1 'polypeptide(L)'
;MQPEYKFVEDFSNAELLDIFVIPNQASKIIWDVNSNNIKQISSQIICLVKNNKINIQMIHYLIDKFSEMREKDIEIFAELYQGITNEIPYNIKPTNKRLADLLYYKGHRYSNDKDFSPKKTEEEALYIYSTESPLYCIAWDDINGLKSKFPDSSIEKLIWYKMHPIDYAIKYGSELCFNYLKNLGAKYHKKSAKYAIKGRNINIFMQMVDDGVSFDNLFDLALYYKNYEIAEYIQTHFKPNNVSLIRSLDFGNYDIASYLINKGVDVNEVYIHILILFIIIL
;
A
#
# COMPACT_ATOMS: atom_id res chain seq x y z
N MET A 1 32.03 7.40 9.63
CA MET A 1 31.95 6.01 9.12
C MET A 1 30.58 5.51 9.51
N GLN A 2 29.62 5.46 8.59
CA GLN A 2 28.30 4.88 8.91
C GLN A 2 28.45 3.35 8.99
N PRO A 3 27.86 2.67 9.98
CA PRO A 3 27.94 1.22 10.05
C PRO A 3 27.29 0.61 8.80
N GLU A 4 28.02 -0.22 8.06
CA GLU A 4 27.42 -1.14 7.09
C GLU A 4 26.65 -2.19 7.90
N TYR A 5 25.33 -1.99 8.02
CA TYR A 5 24.45 -3.01 8.56
C TYR A 5 24.34 -4.15 7.54
N LYS A 6 25.09 -5.23 7.75
CA LYS A 6 24.83 -6.51 7.08
C LYS A 6 23.47 -7.03 7.57
N PHE A 7 22.43 -6.75 6.78
CA PHE A 7 21.11 -7.37 6.90
C PHE A 7 21.23 -8.84 6.48
N VAL A 8 21.52 -9.73 7.43
CA VAL A 8 21.52 -11.20 7.21
C VAL A 8 20.55 -11.91 8.17
N GLU A 9 19.94 -11.18 9.11
CA GLU A 9 18.94 -11.78 10.01
C GLU A 9 17.55 -11.71 9.41
N ASP A 10 16.87 -12.85 9.53
CA ASP A 10 15.46 -13.04 9.19
C ASP A 10 14.59 -12.17 10.10
N PHE A 11 13.92 -11.17 9.51
CA PHE A 11 13.04 -10.26 10.23
C PHE A 11 11.89 -10.99 10.94
N SER A 12 11.53 -12.19 10.50
CA SER A 12 10.45 -12.95 11.12
C SER A 12 10.78 -13.42 12.53
N ASN A 13 12.07 -13.46 12.91
CA ASN A 13 12.53 -13.99 14.20
C ASN A 13 12.90 -12.89 15.21
N ALA A 14 12.74 -11.63 14.85
CA ALA A 14 12.99 -10.52 15.76
C ALA A 14 11.91 -10.47 16.85
N GLU A 15 12.34 -10.39 18.12
CA GLU A 15 11.43 -10.17 19.23
C GLU A 15 10.72 -8.82 19.07
N LEU A 16 9.40 -8.86 19.06
CA LEU A 16 8.55 -7.68 18.90
C LEU A 16 8.54 -6.91 20.23
N LEU A 17 8.82 -5.61 20.20
CA LEU A 17 8.71 -4.79 21.41
C LEU A 17 7.27 -4.78 21.90
N ASP A 18 7.06 -4.87 23.22
CA ASP A 18 5.72 -4.93 23.84
C ASP A 18 4.79 -3.81 23.35
N ILE A 19 5.31 -2.60 23.20
CA ILE A 19 4.56 -1.43 22.71
C ILE A 19 4.00 -1.61 21.30
N PHE A 20 4.63 -2.47 20.50
CA PHE A 20 4.27 -2.76 19.12
C PHE A 20 3.44 -4.03 18.95
N VAL A 21 3.22 -4.83 19.99
CA VAL A 21 2.44 -6.07 19.90
C VAL A 21 1.04 -5.83 19.33
N ILE A 22 0.28 -4.91 19.93
CA ILE A 22 -1.09 -4.63 19.47
C ILE A 22 -1.11 -3.85 18.15
N PRO A 23 -0.31 -2.78 17.94
CA PRO A 23 -0.22 -2.11 16.63
C PRO A 23 0.15 -3.05 15.48
N ASN A 24 1.10 -3.98 15.70
CA ASN A 24 1.49 -4.98 14.71
C ASN A 24 0.33 -5.92 14.38
N GLN A 25 -0.38 -6.41 15.40
CA GLN A 25 -1.57 -7.23 15.18
C GLN A 25 -2.62 -6.47 14.35
N ALA A 26 -2.94 -5.24 14.73
CA ALA A 26 -3.91 -4.40 14.01
C ALA A 26 -3.47 -4.12 12.56
N SER A 27 -2.19 -3.82 12.35
CA SER A 27 -1.66 -3.62 11.00
C SER A 27 -1.82 -4.86 10.13
N LYS A 28 -1.48 -6.05 10.64
CA LYS A 28 -1.57 -7.30 9.87
C LYS A 28 -3.02 -7.60 9.48
N ILE A 29 -3.95 -7.53 10.43
CA ILE A 29 -5.36 -7.80 10.14
C ILE A 29 -5.97 -6.78 9.16
N ILE A 30 -5.64 -5.48 9.27
CA ILE A 30 -6.13 -4.47 8.32
C ILE A 30 -5.50 -4.69 6.95
N TRP A 31 -4.20 -5.03 6.89
CA TRP A 31 -3.52 -5.29 5.63
C TRP A 31 -4.11 -6.48 4.87
N ASP A 32 -4.60 -7.49 5.57
CA ASP A 32 -5.15 -8.72 4.97
C ASP A 32 -6.65 -8.63 4.64
N VAL A 33 -7.25 -7.43 4.77
CA VAL A 33 -8.67 -7.23 4.49
C VAL A 33 -9.01 -7.44 3.01
N ASN A 34 -10.11 -8.15 2.78
CA ASN A 34 -10.73 -8.42 1.48
C ASN A 34 -12.25 -8.63 1.64
N SER A 35 -12.96 -8.82 0.53
CA SER A 35 -14.42 -8.97 0.51
C SER A 35 -14.93 -10.18 1.32
N ASN A 36 -14.12 -11.22 1.51
CA ASN A 36 -14.54 -12.44 2.21
C ASN A 36 -14.41 -12.34 3.73
N ASN A 37 -13.49 -11.52 4.24
CA ASN A 37 -13.15 -11.45 5.66
C ASN A 37 -13.44 -10.09 6.32
N ILE A 38 -13.94 -9.11 5.57
CA ILE A 38 -14.15 -7.74 6.07
C ILE A 38 -14.99 -7.68 7.36
N LYS A 39 -16.09 -8.45 7.44
CA LYS A 39 -16.94 -8.48 8.65
C LYS A 39 -16.18 -8.99 9.88
N GLN A 40 -15.42 -10.07 9.71
CA GLN A 40 -14.60 -10.65 10.78
C GLN A 40 -13.52 -9.66 11.23
N ILE A 41 -12.81 -9.04 10.29
CA ILE A 41 -11.76 -8.06 10.58
C ILE A 41 -12.36 -6.83 11.30
N SER A 42 -13.50 -6.31 10.85
CA SER A 42 -14.22 -5.24 11.54
C SER A 42 -14.50 -5.60 13.00
N SER A 43 -15.06 -6.79 13.27
CA SER A 43 -15.33 -7.25 14.63
C SER A 43 -14.06 -7.38 15.48
N GLN A 44 -12.97 -7.90 14.93
CA GLN A 44 -11.69 -8.01 15.63
C GLN A 44 -11.12 -6.64 16.00
N ILE A 45 -11.14 -5.68 15.07
CA ILE A 45 -10.67 -4.32 15.30
C ILE A 45 -11.53 -3.62 16.35
N ILE A 46 -12.86 -3.71 16.23
CA ILE A 46 -13.80 -3.15 17.22
C ILE A 46 -13.51 -3.71 18.62
N CYS A 47 -13.22 -5.00 18.72
CA CYS A 47 -12.85 -5.64 19.98
C CYS A 47 -11.51 -5.10 20.54
N LEU A 48 -10.51 -4.88 19.69
CA LEU A 48 -9.23 -4.26 20.12
C LEU A 48 -9.45 -2.85 20.65
N VAL A 49 -10.28 -2.04 19.99
CA VAL A 49 -10.55 -0.65 20.39
C VAL A 49 -11.42 -0.58 21.64
N LYS A 50 -12.54 -1.33 21.71
CA LYS A 50 -13.45 -1.33 22.89
C LYS A 50 -12.76 -1.82 24.17
N ASN A 51 -11.73 -2.67 24.05
CA ASN A 51 -10.91 -3.12 25.18
C ASN A 51 -9.73 -2.19 25.48
N ASN A 52 -9.68 -0.99 24.90
CA ASN A 52 -8.61 0.00 25.08
C ASN A 52 -7.20 -0.55 24.76
N LYS A 53 -7.09 -1.59 23.92
CA LYS A 53 -5.79 -2.15 23.52
C LYS A 53 -5.12 -1.31 22.44
N ILE A 54 -5.92 -0.59 21.66
CA ILE A 54 -5.45 0.33 20.62
C ILE A 54 -6.45 1.47 20.43
N ASN A 55 -5.95 2.66 20.12
CA ASN A 55 -6.79 3.82 19.85
C ASN A 55 -7.41 3.74 18.43
N ILE A 56 -8.67 4.17 18.31
CA ILE A 56 -9.39 4.29 17.03
C ILE A 56 -8.64 5.14 15.99
N GLN A 57 -7.92 6.18 16.41
CA GLN A 57 -7.15 7.06 15.52
C GLN A 57 -6.04 6.30 14.80
N MET A 58 -5.37 5.37 15.50
CA MET A 58 -4.33 4.52 14.92
C MET A 58 -4.90 3.55 13.89
N ILE A 59 -6.06 2.96 14.18
CA ILE A 59 -6.79 2.12 13.22
C ILE A 59 -7.11 2.90 11.95
N HIS A 60 -7.64 4.11 12.10
CA HIS A 60 -8.00 4.96 10.97
C HIS A 60 -6.79 5.42 10.19
N TYR A 61 -5.68 5.73 10.86
CA TYR A 61 -4.40 6.03 10.23
C TYR A 61 -3.91 4.85 9.36
N LEU A 62 -3.96 3.62 9.89
CA LEU A 62 -3.56 2.43 9.15
C LEU A 62 -4.46 2.16 7.94
N ILE A 63 -5.79 2.30 8.11
CA ILE A 63 -6.75 2.18 7.00
C ILE A 63 -6.46 3.23 5.92
N ASP A 64 -6.25 4.48 6.31
CA ASP A 64 -5.94 5.59 5.40
C ASP A 64 -4.64 5.29 4.62
N LYS A 65 -3.55 4.92 5.31
CA LYS A 65 -2.28 4.58 4.68
C LYS A 65 -2.37 3.36 3.75
N PHE A 66 -3.03 2.30 4.16
CA PHE A 66 -3.16 1.10 3.33
C PHE A 66 -4.07 1.33 2.12
N SER A 67 -5.08 2.19 2.25
CA SER A 67 -5.91 2.59 1.13
C SER A 67 -5.14 3.38 0.05
N GLU A 68 -4.06 4.09 0.41
CA GLU A 68 -3.15 4.73 -0.55
C GLU A 68 -2.27 3.70 -1.29
N MET A 69 -1.92 2.60 -0.62
CA MET A 69 -1.04 1.58 -1.16
C MET A 69 -1.79 0.56 -2.04
N ARG A 70 -3.00 0.21 -1.62
CA ARG A 70 -3.90 -0.76 -2.26
C ARG A 70 -5.05 -0.03 -2.94
N GLU A 71 -4.71 0.85 -3.89
CA GLU A 71 -5.64 1.77 -4.56
C GLU A 71 -6.84 1.09 -5.25
N LYS A 72 -6.71 -0.19 -5.63
CA LYS A 72 -7.76 -1.01 -6.25
C LYS A 72 -8.80 -1.50 -5.23
N ASP A 73 -8.40 -1.58 -3.96
CA ASP A 73 -9.23 -2.09 -2.87
C ASP A 73 -9.89 -0.95 -2.08
N ILE A 74 -9.96 0.25 -2.66
CA ILE A 74 -10.45 1.46 -1.98
C ILE A 74 -11.86 1.29 -1.41
N GLU A 75 -12.72 0.52 -2.10
CA GLU A 75 -14.07 0.22 -1.66
C GLU A 75 -14.07 -0.63 -0.38
N ILE A 76 -13.22 -1.67 -0.34
CA ILE A 76 -13.04 -2.54 0.83
C ILE A 76 -12.58 -1.71 2.03
N PHE A 77 -11.66 -0.77 1.84
CA PHE A 77 -11.23 0.13 2.91
C PHE A 77 -12.32 1.11 3.35
N ALA A 78 -13.14 1.62 2.43
CA ALA A 78 -14.27 2.48 2.77
C ALA A 78 -15.33 1.72 3.58
N GLU A 79 -15.62 0.46 3.22
CA GLU A 79 -16.52 -0.41 3.97
C GLU A 79 -15.97 -0.76 5.35
N LEU A 80 -14.66 -1.06 5.45
CA LEU A 80 -14.01 -1.36 6.72
C LEU A 80 -14.08 -0.16 7.66
N TYR A 81 -13.72 1.02 7.15
CA TYR A 81 -13.80 2.29 7.87
C TYR A 81 -15.23 2.54 8.36
N GLN A 82 -16.23 2.42 7.47
CA GLN A 82 -17.62 2.63 7.83
C GLN A 82 -18.09 1.62 8.89
N GLY A 83 -17.78 0.34 8.71
CA GLY A 83 -18.16 -0.72 9.64
C GLY A 83 -17.62 -0.49 11.06
N ILE A 84 -16.40 0.03 11.18
CA ILE A 84 -15.82 0.40 12.48
C ILE A 84 -16.50 1.66 13.03
N THR A 85 -16.67 2.72 12.22
CA THR A 85 -17.24 4.00 12.68
C THR A 85 -18.70 3.94 13.09
N ASN A 86 -19.47 3.00 12.53
CA ASN A 86 -20.86 2.77 12.94
C ASN A 86 -20.94 2.26 14.39
N GLU A 87 -19.92 1.55 14.85
CA GLU A 87 -19.83 0.97 16.19
C GLU A 87 -19.04 1.84 17.17
N ILE A 88 -18.07 2.59 16.67
CA ILE A 88 -17.18 3.47 17.44
C ILE A 88 -17.06 4.79 16.69
N PRO A 89 -17.88 5.81 17.03
CA PRO A 89 -17.94 7.06 16.29
C PRO A 89 -16.58 7.75 16.18
N TYR A 90 -16.15 8.01 14.94
CA TYR A 90 -14.94 8.77 14.65
C TYR A 90 -15.07 9.49 13.31
N ASN A 91 -15.00 10.81 13.35
CA ASN A 91 -15.43 11.69 12.25
C ASN A 91 -14.28 12.54 11.70
N ILE A 92 -13.03 12.09 11.77
CA ILE A 92 -11.90 12.81 11.19
C ILE A 92 -11.75 12.42 9.72
N LYS A 93 -11.59 13.40 8.85
CA LYS A 93 -11.38 13.20 7.41
C LYS A 93 -10.07 12.44 7.14
N PRO A 94 -10.09 11.33 6.38
CA PRO A 94 -8.88 10.68 5.89
C PRO A 94 -8.02 11.60 5.01
N THR A 95 -6.71 11.36 4.97
CA THR A 95 -5.79 12.08 4.09
C THR A 95 -5.84 11.55 2.66
N ASN A 96 -6.15 10.27 2.46
CA ASN A 96 -6.46 9.72 1.15
C ASN A 96 -7.78 10.29 0.64
N LYS A 97 -7.66 11.19 -0.34
CA LYS A 97 -8.81 11.88 -0.94
C LYS A 97 -9.86 10.92 -1.51
N ARG A 98 -9.48 9.81 -2.14
CA ARG A 98 -10.46 8.86 -2.72
C ARG A 98 -11.26 8.16 -1.63
N LEU A 99 -10.60 7.78 -0.53
CA LEU A 99 -11.27 7.21 0.63
C LEU A 99 -12.24 8.23 1.24
N ALA A 100 -11.80 9.48 1.39
CA ALA A 100 -12.64 10.56 1.92
C ALA A 100 -13.85 10.89 1.03
N ASP A 101 -13.67 10.91 -0.30
CA ASP A 101 -14.74 11.12 -1.26
C ASP A 101 -15.79 9.98 -1.16
N LEU A 102 -15.36 8.71 -1.15
CA LEU A 102 -16.27 7.55 -1.03
C LEU A 102 -17.04 7.52 0.29
N LEU A 103 -16.37 7.79 1.41
CA LEU A 103 -17.03 7.85 2.72
C LEU A 103 -18.08 8.97 2.76
N TYR A 104 -17.83 10.10 2.12
CA TYR A 104 -18.82 11.19 2.02
C TYR A 104 -20.07 10.75 1.26
N TYR A 105 -19.90 10.06 0.13
CA TYR A 105 -21.01 9.49 -0.66
C TYR A 105 -21.79 8.43 0.13
N LYS A 106 -21.12 7.66 0.99
CA LYS A 106 -21.74 6.73 1.96
C LYS A 106 -22.38 7.43 3.17
N GLY A 107 -22.48 8.76 3.18
CA GLY A 107 -23.18 9.55 4.20
C GLY A 107 -22.32 9.99 5.39
N HIS A 108 -21.02 9.69 5.39
CA HIS A 108 -20.12 10.12 6.46
C HIS A 108 -19.86 11.64 6.38
N ARG A 109 -19.67 12.28 7.54
CA ARG A 109 -19.41 13.73 7.65
C ARG A 109 -18.25 13.97 8.60
N TYR A 110 -17.43 14.96 8.27
CA TYR A 110 -16.16 15.19 8.97
C TYR A 110 -16.24 16.36 9.94
N SER A 111 -15.80 16.15 11.18
CA SER A 111 -15.79 17.18 12.22
C SER A 111 -14.69 18.21 12.00
N ASN A 112 -13.55 17.79 11.42
CA ASN A 112 -12.40 18.64 11.12
C ASN A 112 -12.48 19.35 9.75
N ASP A 113 -13.51 19.10 8.96
CA ASP A 113 -13.73 19.73 7.65
C ASP A 113 -15.22 19.74 7.32
N LYS A 114 -15.95 20.68 7.94
CA LYS A 114 -17.42 20.76 7.84
C LYS A 114 -17.92 21.13 6.44
N ASP A 115 -17.08 21.84 5.68
CA ASP A 115 -17.39 22.32 4.34
C ASP A 115 -16.88 21.35 3.25
N PHE A 116 -16.42 20.16 3.65
CA PHE A 116 -15.93 19.17 2.71
C PHE A 116 -17.01 18.78 1.70
N SER A 117 -16.64 18.86 0.42
CA SER A 117 -17.40 18.35 -0.70
C SER A 117 -16.45 17.62 -1.66
N PRO A 118 -16.81 16.41 -2.13
CA PRO A 118 -16.03 15.72 -3.15
C PRO A 118 -15.93 16.55 -4.42
N LYS A 119 -14.74 16.56 -5.03
CA LYS A 119 -14.52 17.23 -6.33
C LYS A 119 -14.77 16.31 -7.54
N LYS A 120 -14.95 15.02 -7.28
CA LYS A 120 -15.08 13.93 -8.24
C LYS A 120 -16.35 13.18 -7.93
N THR A 121 -16.97 12.54 -8.92
CA THR A 121 -18.16 11.70 -8.70
C THR A 121 -17.83 10.46 -7.87
N GLU A 122 -18.86 9.77 -7.38
CA GLU A 122 -18.70 8.51 -6.66
C GLU A 122 -17.99 7.45 -7.54
N GLU A 123 -18.38 7.35 -8.81
CA GLU A 123 -17.75 6.46 -9.78
C GLU A 123 -16.26 6.78 -9.97
N GLU A 124 -15.90 8.06 -10.07
CA GLU A 124 -14.50 8.51 -10.20
C GLU A 124 -13.69 8.34 -8.90
N ALA A 125 -14.35 8.25 -7.75
CA ALA A 125 -13.72 7.93 -6.48
C ALA A 125 -13.47 6.41 -6.38
N LEU A 126 -14.44 5.61 -6.83
CA LEU A 126 -14.40 4.15 -6.84
C LEU A 126 -13.33 3.63 -7.82
N TYR A 127 -13.33 4.11 -9.05
CA TYR A 127 -12.40 3.65 -10.09
C TYR A 127 -11.19 4.58 -10.24
N ILE A 128 -9.99 4.00 -10.29
CA ILE A 128 -8.73 4.72 -10.52
C ILE A 128 -8.74 5.44 -11.88
N TYR A 129 -9.36 4.80 -12.88
CA TYR A 129 -9.51 5.29 -14.24
C TYR A 129 -10.96 5.09 -14.71
N SER A 130 -11.38 5.91 -15.67
CA SER A 130 -12.68 5.69 -16.34
C SER A 130 -12.74 4.29 -16.94
N THR A 131 -13.87 3.61 -16.76
CA THR A 131 -14.18 2.26 -17.25
C THR A 131 -14.08 2.13 -18.78
N GLU A 132 -14.17 3.25 -19.50
CA GLU A 132 -14.00 3.34 -20.95
C GLU A 132 -12.58 3.70 -21.38
N SER A 133 -11.59 3.62 -20.48
CA SER A 133 -10.20 3.93 -20.78
C SER A 133 -9.33 2.66 -20.92
N PRO A 134 -8.27 2.69 -21.75
CA PRO A 134 -7.32 1.57 -21.82
C PRO A 134 -6.58 1.34 -20.50
N LEU A 135 -6.40 2.39 -19.69
CA LEU A 135 -5.78 2.28 -18.37
C LEU A 135 -6.64 1.50 -17.38
N TYR A 136 -7.98 1.58 -17.50
CA TYR A 136 -8.88 0.73 -16.75
C TYR A 136 -8.71 -0.73 -17.15
N CYS A 137 -8.71 -1.04 -18.46
CA CYS A 137 -8.46 -2.42 -18.88
C CYS A 137 -7.12 -2.95 -18.35
N ILE A 138 -6.05 -2.15 -18.43
CA ILE A 138 -4.73 -2.54 -17.92
C ILE A 138 -4.76 -2.75 -16.40
N ALA A 139 -5.27 -1.80 -15.61
CA ALA A 139 -5.20 -1.90 -14.15
C ALA A 139 -6.08 -3.02 -13.57
N TRP A 140 -7.09 -3.49 -14.29
CA TRP A 140 -7.96 -4.62 -13.93
C TRP A 140 -7.58 -5.93 -14.63
N ASP A 141 -6.46 -5.93 -15.36
CA ASP A 141 -5.95 -7.06 -16.16
C ASP A 141 -6.95 -7.62 -17.19
N ASP A 142 -7.85 -6.76 -17.68
CA ASP A 142 -8.84 -7.08 -18.70
C ASP A 142 -8.23 -6.97 -20.10
N ILE A 143 -7.47 -8.00 -20.47
CA ILE A 143 -6.81 -8.09 -21.77
C ILE A 143 -7.80 -8.15 -22.95
N ASN A 144 -8.99 -8.73 -22.73
CA ASN A 144 -10.01 -8.84 -23.77
C ASN A 144 -10.66 -7.49 -24.05
N GLY A 145 -10.99 -6.73 -23.01
CA GLY A 145 -11.44 -5.35 -23.13
C GLY A 145 -10.38 -4.46 -23.79
N LEU A 146 -9.11 -4.63 -23.39
CA LEU A 146 -8.01 -3.87 -23.99
C LEU A 146 -7.91 -4.10 -25.51
N LYS A 147 -7.87 -5.37 -25.95
CA LYS A 147 -7.73 -5.74 -27.37
C LYS A 147 -8.95 -5.40 -28.21
N SER A 148 -10.16 -5.55 -27.65
CA SER A 148 -11.39 -5.32 -28.41
C SER A 148 -11.72 -3.84 -28.59
N LYS A 149 -11.44 -3.00 -27.59
CA LYS A 149 -11.77 -1.58 -27.60
C LYS A 149 -10.64 -0.70 -28.17
N PHE A 150 -9.38 -1.13 -28.08
CA PHE A 150 -8.22 -0.29 -28.39
C PHE A 150 -7.25 -1.00 -29.36
N PRO A 151 -7.09 -0.51 -30.61
CA PRO A 151 -6.12 -1.09 -31.53
C PRO A 151 -4.67 -0.84 -31.08
N ASP A 152 -3.72 -1.71 -31.44
CA ASP A 152 -2.31 -1.67 -30.98
C ASP A 152 -1.66 -0.28 -31.11
N SER A 153 -1.85 0.39 -32.26
CA SER A 153 -1.29 1.72 -32.55
C SER A 153 -1.83 2.84 -31.67
N SER A 154 -2.97 2.63 -31.02
CA SER A 154 -3.53 3.56 -30.03
C SER A 154 -2.89 3.37 -28.66
N ILE A 155 -2.50 2.14 -28.31
CA ILE A 155 -1.91 1.80 -27.02
C ILE A 155 -0.46 2.29 -26.93
N GLU A 156 0.33 2.14 -28.00
CA GLU A 156 1.73 2.62 -28.04
C GLU A 156 1.86 4.13 -27.79
N LYS A 157 0.84 4.90 -28.20
CA LYS A 157 0.79 6.36 -28.06
C LYS A 157 0.36 6.82 -26.66
N LEU A 158 -0.08 5.92 -25.79
CA LEU A 158 -0.52 6.25 -24.44
C LEU A 158 0.68 6.58 -23.55
N ILE A 159 1.07 7.85 -23.52
CA ILE A 159 1.94 8.39 -22.47
C ILE A 159 1.05 9.24 -21.56
N TRP A 160 0.71 8.72 -20.38
CA TRP A 160 -0.18 9.41 -19.43
C TRP A 160 0.62 9.81 -18.19
N TYR A 161 0.64 11.09 -17.85
CA TYR A 161 1.44 11.65 -16.74
C TYR A 161 2.89 11.12 -16.68
N LYS A 162 3.54 10.96 -17.85
CA LYS A 162 4.93 10.45 -17.98
C LYS A 162 5.13 8.99 -17.54
N MET A 163 4.07 8.18 -17.59
CA MET A 163 4.11 6.74 -17.32
C MET A 163 3.60 5.98 -18.54
N HIS A 164 4.28 4.88 -18.88
CA HIS A 164 3.96 4.08 -20.05
C HIS A 164 2.93 2.98 -19.70
N PRO A 165 2.20 2.42 -20.68
CA PRO A 165 1.17 1.41 -20.43
C PRO A 165 1.72 0.19 -19.71
N ILE A 166 2.93 -0.25 -20.07
CA ILE A 166 3.59 -1.37 -19.41
C ILE A 166 3.89 -1.08 -17.94
N ASP A 167 4.23 0.17 -17.59
CA ASP A 167 4.44 0.55 -16.18
C ASP A 167 3.14 0.45 -15.38
N TYR A 168 1.98 0.69 -16.00
CA TYR A 168 0.69 0.51 -15.32
C TYR A 168 0.38 -0.96 -15.10
N ALA A 169 0.63 -1.81 -16.09
CA ALA A 169 0.49 -3.25 -15.92
C ALA A 169 1.40 -3.76 -14.79
N ILE A 170 2.64 -3.31 -14.75
CA ILE A 170 3.61 -3.62 -13.68
C ILE A 170 3.11 -3.10 -12.31
N LYS A 171 2.69 -1.83 -12.23
CA LYS A 171 2.24 -1.20 -10.97
C LYS A 171 1.06 -1.93 -10.33
N TYR A 172 0.15 -2.47 -11.14
CA TYR A 172 -1.07 -3.11 -10.66
C TYR A 172 -1.02 -4.64 -10.66
N GLY A 173 0.13 -5.23 -11.02
CA GLY A 173 0.29 -6.68 -11.04
C GLY A 173 -0.50 -7.37 -12.15
N SER A 174 -0.84 -6.66 -13.21
CA SER A 174 -1.70 -7.11 -14.32
C SER A 174 -0.91 -7.94 -15.33
N GLU A 175 -0.78 -9.23 -15.05
CA GLU A 175 0.13 -10.14 -15.74
C GLU A 175 -0.24 -10.35 -17.21
N LEU A 176 -1.53 -10.49 -17.54
CA LEU A 176 -1.97 -10.71 -18.92
C LEU A 176 -1.71 -9.49 -19.79
N CYS A 177 -2.04 -8.31 -19.28
CA CYS A 177 -1.77 -7.03 -19.93
C CYS A 177 -0.27 -6.77 -20.06
N PHE A 178 0.52 -7.08 -19.02
CA PHE A 178 1.97 -6.97 -19.05
C PHE A 178 2.59 -7.81 -20.16
N ASN A 179 2.23 -9.10 -20.24
CA ASN A 179 2.74 -10.03 -21.25
C ASN A 179 2.36 -9.56 -22.67
N TYR A 180 1.12 -9.09 -22.86
CA TYR A 180 0.69 -8.55 -24.14
C TYR A 180 1.47 -7.30 -24.55
N LEU A 181 1.62 -6.33 -23.65
CA LEU A 181 2.37 -5.09 -23.91
C LEU A 181 3.85 -5.38 -24.20
N LYS A 182 4.47 -6.32 -23.47
CA LYS A 182 5.83 -6.78 -23.72
C LYS A 182 5.96 -7.42 -25.11
N ASN A 183 4.99 -8.22 -25.53
CA ASN A 183 4.96 -8.82 -26.88
C ASN A 183 4.79 -7.80 -28.01
N LEU A 184 4.18 -6.64 -27.73
CA LEU A 184 4.15 -5.50 -28.64
C LEU A 184 5.49 -4.73 -28.68
N GLY A 185 6.51 -5.15 -27.93
CA GLY A 185 7.81 -4.49 -27.89
C GLY A 185 7.91 -3.35 -26.88
N ALA A 186 6.98 -3.24 -25.92
CA ALA A 186 7.08 -2.25 -24.87
C ALA A 186 8.35 -2.46 -24.02
N LYS A 187 9.01 -1.36 -23.65
CA LYS A 187 10.26 -1.36 -22.88
C LYS A 187 10.03 -0.94 -21.45
N TYR A 188 10.90 -1.40 -20.55
CA TYR A 188 10.95 -0.89 -19.19
C TYR A 188 11.54 0.53 -19.13
N HIS A 189 11.15 1.26 -18.11
CA HIS A 189 11.56 2.62 -17.83
C HIS A 189 12.21 2.71 -16.45
N LYS A 190 12.84 3.86 -16.15
CA LYS A 190 13.58 4.11 -14.90
C LYS A 190 12.78 3.81 -13.62
N LYS A 191 11.44 3.85 -13.67
CA LYS A 191 10.56 3.59 -12.52
C LYS A 191 9.93 2.20 -12.50
N SER A 192 10.07 1.39 -13.55
CA SER A 192 9.41 0.09 -13.65
C SER A 192 9.75 -0.82 -12.47
N ALA A 193 11.03 -0.88 -12.06
CA ALA A 193 11.45 -1.66 -10.90
C ALA A 193 10.69 -1.27 -9.61
N LYS A 194 10.50 0.04 -9.38
CA LYS A 194 9.70 0.53 -8.24
C LYS A 194 8.24 0.12 -8.36
N TYR A 195 7.69 0.14 -9.57
CA TYR A 195 6.30 -0.28 -9.81
C TYR A 195 6.11 -1.78 -9.60
N ALA A 196 7.08 -2.62 -9.98
CA ALA A 196 6.99 -4.07 -9.81
C ALA A 196 6.90 -4.44 -8.33
N ILE A 197 7.68 -3.77 -7.48
CA ILE A 197 7.57 -3.91 -6.03
C ILE A 197 6.20 -3.47 -5.53
N LYS A 198 5.59 -2.41 -6.08
CA LYS A 198 4.24 -2.00 -5.66
C LYS A 198 3.13 -2.94 -6.12
N GLY A 199 3.31 -3.59 -7.27
CA GLY A 199 2.31 -4.44 -7.91
C GLY A 199 2.09 -5.79 -7.24
N ARG A 200 3.01 -6.21 -6.36
CA ARG A 200 2.91 -7.46 -5.57
C ARG A 200 2.72 -8.73 -6.43
N ASN A 201 3.07 -8.68 -7.71
CA ASN A 201 3.02 -9.83 -8.61
C ASN A 201 4.45 -10.36 -8.81
N ILE A 202 4.73 -11.51 -8.20
CA ILE A 202 6.07 -12.13 -8.23
C ILE A 202 6.47 -12.57 -9.64
N ASN A 203 5.53 -12.99 -10.49
CA ASN A 203 5.81 -13.41 -11.86
C ASN A 203 6.33 -12.24 -12.70
N ILE A 204 5.69 -11.07 -12.62
CA ILE A 204 6.16 -9.85 -13.30
C ILE A 204 7.53 -9.46 -12.77
N PHE A 205 7.72 -9.49 -11.45
CA PHE A 205 9.01 -9.17 -10.83
C PHE A 205 10.13 -10.08 -11.35
N MET A 206 9.93 -11.40 -11.33
CA MET A 206 10.94 -12.37 -11.78
C MET A 206 11.24 -12.24 -13.27
N GLN A 207 10.22 -12.03 -14.12
CA GLN A 207 10.46 -11.78 -15.54
C GLN A 207 11.29 -10.51 -15.79
N MET A 208 11.10 -9.46 -14.98
CA MET A 208 11.93 -8.26 -15.09
C MET A 208 13.38 -8.51 -14.65
N VAL A 209 13.60 -9.35 -13.65
CA VAL A 209 14.95 -9.79 -13.23
C VAL A 209 15.62 -10.56 -14.37
N ASP A 210 14.93 -11.52 -14.98
CA ASP A 210 15.44 -12.31 -16.11
C ASP A 210 15.80 -11.45 -17.32
N ASP A 211 15.03 -10.39 -17.55
CA ASP A 211 15.31 -9.38 -18.59
C ASP A 211 16.45 -8.41 -18.21
N GLY A 212 17.09 -8.58 -17.05
CA GLY A 212 18.25 -7.81 -16.60
C GLY A 212 17.92 -6.48 -15.91
N VAL A 213 16.70 -6.28 -15.42
CA VAL A 213 16.36 -5.09 -14.63
C VAL A 213 17.00 -5.18 -13.25
N SER A 214 17.76 -4.14 -12.87
CA SER A 214 18.29 -4.01 -11.50
C SER A 214 17.22 -3.52 -10.52
N PHE A 215 17.23 -4.11 -9.32
CA PHE A 215 16.43 -3.72 -8.17
C PHE A 215 17.28 -3.18 -7.01
N ASP A 216 18.49 -2.72 -7.30
CA ASP A 216 19.38 -2.14 -6.29
C ASP A 216 18.72 -0.97 -5.54
N ASN A 217 18.94 -0.95 -4.23
CA ASN A 217 18.43 0.07 -3.31
C ASN A 217 16.89 0.16 -3.26
N LEU A 218 16.18 -0.95 -3.48
CA LEU A 218 14.71 -1.01 -3.39
C LEU A 218 14.20 -1.98 -2.31
N PHE A 219 15.09 -2.49 -1.47
CA PHE A 219 14.76 -3.43 -0.40
C PHE A 219 13.74 -2.86 0.60
N ASP A 220 13.95 -1.62 1.05
CA ASP A 220 13.05 -0.93 1.97
C ASP A 220 11.63 -0.79 1.41
N LEU A 221 11.51 -0.54 0.10
CA LEU A 221 10.22 -0.39 -0.58
C LEU A 221 9.44 -1.70 -0.58
N ALA A 222 10.12 -2.85 -0.76
CA ALA A 222 9.47 -4.15 -0.72
C ALA A 222 8.93 -4.47 0.67
N LEU A 223 9.69 -4.11 1.71
CA LEU A 223 9.25 -4.20 3.09
C LEU A 223 8.06 -3.29 3.38
N TYR A 224 8.07 -2.03 2.92
CA TYR A 224 6.94 -1.13 3.14
C TYR A 224 5.64 -1.64 2.52
N TYR A 225 5.72 -2.25 1.34
CA TYR A 225 4.58 -2.87 0.66
C TYR A 225 4.27 -4.29 1.15
N LYS A 226 4.92 -4.75 2.23
CA LYS A 226 4.74 -6.08 2.85
C LYS A 226 4.85 -7.22 1.84
N ASN A 227 5.73 -7.06 0.86
CA ASN A 227 6.06 -8.09 -0.12
C ASN A 227 7.34 -8.80 0.31
N TYR A 228 7.21 -9.61 1.37
CA TYR A 228 8.36 -10.23 2.03
C TYR A 228 9.13 -11.17 1.09
N GLU A 229 8.45 -11.90 0.20
CA GLU A 229 9.09 -12.75 -0.82
C GLU A 229 9.99 -11.94 -1.79
N ILE A 230 9.49 -10.81 -2.28
CA ILE A 230 10.29 -9.90 -3.12
C ILE A 230 11.42 -9.27 -2.31
N ALA A 231 11.17 -8.92 -1.05
CA ALA A 231 12.19 -8.34 -0.17
C ALA A 231 13.35 -9.32 0.06
N GLU A 232 13.05 -10.59 0.37
CA GLU A 232 14.03 -11.66 0.54
C GLU A 232 14.85 -11.88 -0.75
N TYR A 233 14.19 -11.87 -1.92
CA TYR A 233 14.89 -11.96 -3.19
C TYR A 233 15.85 -10.79 -3.41
N ILE A 234 15.41 -9.55 -3.13
CA ILE A 234 16.25 -8.35 -3.27
C ILE A 234 17.45 -8.40 -2.32
N GLN A 235 17.24 -8.83 -1.07
CA GLN A 235 18.29 -8.92 -0.06
C GLN A 235 19.41 -9.88 -0.46
N THR A 236 19.06 -10.97 -1.14
CA THR A 236 20.00 -12.05 -1.51
C THR A 236 20.69 -11.83 -2.85
N HIS A 237 20.07 -11.11 -3.78
CA HIS A 237 20.56 -10.99 -5.17
C HIS A 237 20.96 -9.57 -5.60
N PHE A 238 20.56 -8.54 -4.86
CA PHE A 238 20.84 -7.13 -5.20
C PHE A 238 21.52 -6.40 -4.05
N LYS A 239 21.94 -5.15 -4.27
CA LYS A 239 22.46 -4.29 -3.20
C LYS A 239 21.29 -3.69 -2.41
N PRO A 240 20.99 -4.14 -1.17
CA PRO A 240 19.91 -3.56 -0.38
C PRO A 240 20.28 -2.15 0.08
N ASN A 241 19.27 -1.30 0.26
CA ASN A 241 19.40 -0.03 0.96
C ASN A 241 19.07 -0.18 2.45
N ASN A 242 19.45 0.84 3.23
CA ASN A 242 19.07 0.93 4.63
C ASN A 242 17.55 1.12 4.78
N VAL A 243 16.97 0.39 5.74
CA VAL A 243 15.56 0.52 6.11
C VAL A 243 15.38 1.69 7.07
N SER A 244 14.39 2.55 6.83
CA SER A 244 14.12 3.72 7.67
C SER A 244 13.13 3.38 8.78
N LEU A 245 13.50 3.65 10.03
CA LEU A 245 12.61 3.46 11.19
C LEU A 245 11.31 4.27 11.07
N ILE A 246 11.39 5.55 10.68
CA ILE A 246 10.20 6.41 10.48
C ILE A 246 9.27 5.78 9.45
N ARG A 247 9.80 5.39 8.29
CA ARG A 247 8.98 4.84 7.23
C ARG A 247 8.39 3.48 7.63
N SER A 248 9.13 2.65 8.36
CA SER A 248 8.59 1.40 8.89
C SER A 248 7.36 1.65 9.78
N LEU A 249 7.41 2.65 10.66
CA LEU A 249 6.27 3.06 11.48
C LEU A 249 5.12 3.62 10.64
N ASP A 250 5.43 4.48 9.66
CA ASP A 250 4.42 5.12 8.80
C ASP A 250 3.64 4.10 7.95
N PHE A 251 4.31 3.04 7.52
CA PHE A 251 3.72 1.96 6.73
C PHE A 251 3.21 0.78 7.60
N GLY A 252 3.13 0.95 8.92
CA GLY A 252 2.62 -0.07 9.83
C GLY A 252 3.46 -1.35 9.89
N ASN A 253 4.76 -1.28 9.62
CA ASN A 253 5.70 -2.40 9.73
C ASN A 253 6.36 -2.40 11.10
N TYR A 254 5.56 -2.65 12.13
CA TYR A 254 5.98 -2.53 13.52
C TYR A 254 6.95 -3.63 13.98
N ASP A 255 6.93 -4.80 13.31
CA ASP A 255 7.95 -5.83 13.45
C ASP A 255 9.32 -5.36 12.97
N ILE A 256 9.36 -4.74 11.79
CA ILE A 256 10.58 -4.13 11.24
C ILE A 256 11.06 -2.97 12.12
N ALA A 257 10.15 -2.13 12.60
CA ALA A 257 10.48 -1.05 13.52
C ALA A 257 11.09 -1.59 14.84
N SER A 258 10.51 -2.65 15.41
CA SER A 258 11.04 -3.33 16.60
C SER A 258 12.46 -3.84 16.38
N TYR A 259 12.67 -4.54 15.26
CA TYR A 259 13.99 -5.03 14.88
C TYR A 259 15.03 -3.90 14.79
N LEU A 260 14.70 -2.79 14.12
CA LEU A 260 15.60 -1.64 13.97
C LEU A 260 15.98 -1.02 15.32
N ILE A 261 15.01 -0.87 16.23
CA ILE A 261 15.25 -0.33 17.58
C ILE A 261 16.14 -1.28 18.39
N ASN A 262 15.88 -2.59 18.33
CA ASN A 262 16.70 -3.60 19.00
C ASN A 262 18.15 -3.63 18.48
N LYS A 263 18.39 -3.20 17.24
CA LYS A 263 19.72 -3.03 16.65
C LYS A 263 20.37 -1.66 16.97
N GLY A 264 19.73 -0.82 17.78
CA GLY A 264 20.29 0.44 18.25
C GLY A 264 20.12 1.63 17.31
N VAL A 265 19.16 1.58 16.38
CA VAL A 265 18.77 2.78 15.61
C VAL A 265 18.25 3.85 16.57
N ASP A 266 18.75 5.09 16.44
CA ASP A 266 18.40 6.19 17.35
C ASP A 266 16.93 6.56 17.23
N VAL A 267 16.19 6.35 18.32
CA VAL A 267 14.76 6.63 18.41
C VAL A 267 14.50 8.13 18.55
N ASN A 268 15.48 8.93 18.99
CA ASN A 268 15.30 10.36 19.19
C ASN A 268 15.05 11.09 17.86
N GLU A 269 15.60 10.59 16.74
CA GLU A 269 15.33 11.13 15.41
C GLU A 269 13.85 10.98 14.99
N VAL A 270 13.15 10.02 15.60
CA VAL A 270 11.78 9.65 15.24
C VAL A 270 10.78 9.91 16.38
N TYR A 271 11.27 10.38 17.54
CA TYR A 271 10.48 10.49 18.76
C TYR A 271 9.23 11.32 18.54
N ILE A 272 9.32 12.48 17.89
CA ILE A 272 8.14 13.32 17.58
C ILE A 272 7.14 12.58 16.69
N HIS A 273 7.59 11.76 15.73
CA HIS A 273 6.69 10.97 14.89
C HIS A 273 6.02 9.84 15.67
N ILE A 274 6.78 9.14 16.52
CA ILE A 274 6.23 8.16 17.46
C ILE A 274 5.21 8.86 18.36
N LEU A 275 5.53 10.02 18.92
CA LEU A 275 4.58 10.80 19.69
C LEU A 275 3.36 11.18 18.84
N ILE A 276 3.47 11.59 17.59
CA ILE A 276 2.24 11.91 16.81
C ILE A 276 1.40 10.65 16.55
N LEU A 277 2.02 9.50 16.29
CA LEU A 277 1.31 8.22 16.13
C LEU A 277 0.76 7.70 17.46
N PHE A 278 1.42 8.03 18.58
CA PHE A 278 1.22 7.44 19.91
C PHE A 278 0.95 8.44 21.05
N ILE A 279 0.67 9.73 20.83
CA ILE A 279 0.29 10.78 21.82
C ILE A 279 -1.05 11.43 21.48
N ILE A 280 -1.68 11.10 20.35
CA ILE A 280 -3.15 11.07 20.35
C ILE A 280 -3.70 9.96 21.30
N ILE A 281 -2.84 9.35 22.13
CA ILE A 281 -3.05 8.24 23.07
C ILE A 281 -3.19 8.69 24.54
N LEU A 282 -3.12 9.97 24.88
CA LEU A 282 -3.54 10.47 26.21
C LEU A 282 -4.83 11.29 26.14
#